data_AF-A8YB68-F1
#
_entry.id   AF-A8YB68-F1
#
_cell.length_a   1.000
_cell.length_b   1.000
_cell.length_c   1.000
_cell.angle_alpha   90.00
_cell.angle_beta   90.00
_cell.angle_gamma   90.00
#
_symmetry.space_group_name_H-M   'P 1'
#
loop_
_entity.id
_entity.type
_entity.pdbx_description
1 polymer ?
#
loop_
_entity_poly.entity_id
_entity_poly.type
_entity_poly.pdbx_seq_one_letter_code
_entity_poly.pdbx_strand_id
1 'polypeptide(L)'
;MVLDGAQSVSHIPIDVQQLGCDWFVFSGHKVFGPTGIGVLYGQEDLLNATVPWQSGGNMIVDVTFERTVYQAAPTRFEAGTGNIADAVGLGTALDYVQQIPLEKN
;
A
#
# COMPACT_ATOMS: atom_id res chain seq x y z
N MET A 1 -14.16 -5.50 -5.84
CA MET A 1 -14.33 -5.75 -4.40
C MET A 1 -13.18 -5.13 -3.61
N VAL A 2 -13.49 -4.28 -2.63
CA VAL A 2 -12.54 -3.70 -1.68
C VAL A 2 -12.63 -4.47 -0.37
N LEU A 3 -11.51 -4.87 0.21
CA LEU A 3 -11.44 -5.53 1.52
C LEU A 3 -10.68 -4.66 2.54
N ASP A 4 -11.27 -4.50 3.71
CA ASP A 4 -10.61 -3.90 4.88
C ASP A 4 -9.93 -4.99 5.70
N GLY A 5 -8.59 -5.01 5.63
CA GLY A 5 -7.73 -5.95 6.33
C GLY A 5 -7.17 -5.44 7.65
N ALA A 6 -7.63 -4.28 8.14
CA ALA A 6 -7.01 -3.60 9.27
C ALA A 6 -6.97 -4.45 10.56
N GLN A 7 -7.92 -5.36 10.75
CA GLN A 7 -7.95 -6.28 11.90
C GLN A 7 -7.44 -7.69 11.57
N SER A 8 -7.33 -8.06 10.29
CA SER A 8 -6.95 -9.43 9.91
C SER A 8 -5.44 -9.58 9.72
N VAL A 9 -4.76 -8.52 9.26
CA VAL A 9 -3.35 -8.55 8.84
C VAL A 9 -2.35 -8.99 9.91
N SER A 10 -2.69 -8.84 11.20
CA SER A 10 -1.85 -9.24 12.33
C SER A 10 -2.27 -10.55 12.99
N HIS A 11 -3.35 -11.20 12.52
CA HIS A 11 -3.96 -12.34 13.19
C HIS A 11 -4.10 -13.58 12.29
N ILE A 12 -4.26 -13.40 10.99
CA ILE A 12 -4.41 -14.50 10.04
C ILE A 12 -3.51 -14.29 8.81
N PRO A 13 -3.00 -15.36 8.19
CA PRO A 13 -2.31 -15.23 6.91
C PRO A 13 -3.24 -14.65 5.84
N ILE A 14 -2.76 -13.64 5.11
CA ILE A 14 -3.50 -13.01 4.02
C ILE A 14 -2.84 -13.36 2.69
N ASP A 15 -3.60 -13.97 1.80
CA ASP A 15 -3.24 -14.16 0.39
C ASP A 15 -4.24 -13.41 -0.49
N VAL A 16 -3.84 -12.25 -1.00
CA VAL A 16 -4.70 -11.40 -1.82
C VAL A 16 -5.06 -12.02 -3.17
N GLN A 17 -4.24 -12.94 -3.69
CA GLN A 17 -4.53 -13.66 -4.93
C GLN A 17 -5.61 -14.71 -4.69
N GLN A 18 -5.49 -15.48 -3.60
CA GLN A 18 -6.50 -16.46 -3.21
C GLN A 18 -7.84 -15.79 -2.85
N LEU A 19 -7.80 -14.63 -2.20
CA LEU A 19 -8.99 -13.84 -1.87
C LEU A 19 -9.69 -13.27 -3.11
N GLY A 20 -8.97 -13.11 -4.23
CA GLY A 20 -9.52 -12.55 -5.47
C GLY A 20 -10.06 -11.13 -5.31
N CYS A 21 -9.50 -10.35 -4.40
CA CYS A 21 -9.93 -8.97 -4.18
C CYS A 21 -9.33 -8.01 -5.22
N ASP A 22 -10.04 -6.92 -5.50
CA ASP A 22 -9.53 -5.86 -6.39
C ASP A 22 -8.63 -4.90 -5.62
N TRP A 23 -8.98 -4.66 -4.35
CA TRP A 23 -8.30 -3.75 -3.45
C TRP A 23 -8.26 -4.33 -2.03
N PHE A 24 -7.15 -4.12 -1.33
CA PHE A 24 -6.97 -4.52 0.06
C PHE A 24 -6.23 -3.43 0.82
N VAL A 25 -6.70 -3.06 2.00
CA VAL A 25 -6.10 -1.99 2.81
C VAL A 25 -5.83 -2.42 4.23
N PHE A 26 -4.76 -1.89 4.83
CA PHE A 26 -4.51 -2.00 6.27
C PHE A 26 -3.64 -0.85 6.79
N SER A 27 -3.64 -0.65 8.11
CA SER A 27 -2.82 0.35 8.79
C SER A 27 -1.63 -0.28 9.51
N GLY A 28 -0.44 0.32 9.39
CA GLY A 28 0.80 -0.22 9.98
C GLY A 28 0.75 -0.37 11.50
N HIS A 29 0.15 0.60 12.20
CA HIS A 29 0.01 0.58 13.66
C HIS A 29 -0.87 -0.55 14.22
N LYS A 30 -1.54 -1.33 13.36
CA LYS A 30 -2.29 -2.54 13.75
C LYS A 30 -1.53 -3.85 13.49
N VAL A 31 -0.31 -3.74 12.96
CA VAL A 31 0.62 -4.85 12.71
C VAL A 31 1.99 -4.54 13.30
N PHE A 32 2.00 -3.99 14.53
CA PHE A 32 3.21 -3.63 15.28
C PHE A 32 4.14 -2.62 14.60
N GLY A 33 3.70 -1.99 13.51
CA GLY A 33 4.43 -0.95 12.81
C GLY A 33 4.17 0.46 13.37
N PRO A 34 4.83 1.49 12.81
CA PRO A 34 4.63 2.88 13.21
C PRO A 34 3.21 3.41 12.93
N THR A 35 2.85 4.52 13.58
CA THR A 35 1.69 5.33 13.19
C THR A 35 2.01 6.13 11.92
N GLY A 36 1.00 6.66 11.23
CA GLY A 36 1.22 7.50 10.04
C GLY A 36 1.66 6.74 8.77
N ILE A 37 1.67 5.41 8.78
CA ILE A 37 1.93 4.56 7.62
C ILE A 37 0.84 3.48 7.47
N GLY A 38 0.53 3.13 6.22
CA GLY A 38 -0.44 2.11 5.85
C GLY A 38 -0.19 1.60 4.43
N VAL A 39 -0.98 0.63 4.01
CA VAL A 39 -0.80 -0.05 2.72
C VAL A 39 -2.13 -0.08 1.97
N LEU A 40 -2.05 0.17 0.67
CA LEU A 40 -3.06 -0.15 -0.31
C LEU A 40 -2.45 -1.16 -1.28
N TYR A 41 -3.04 -2.35 -1.33
CA TYR A 41 -2.89 -3.26 -2.46
C TYR A 41 -4.01 -2.98 -3.46
N GLY A 42 -3.68 -3.08 -4.74
CA GLY A 42 -4.63 -3.11 -5.84
C GLY A 42 -4.12 -3.99 -6.97
N GLN A 43 -5.03 -4.55 -7.77
CA GLN A 43 -4.63 -5.21 -9.01
C GLN A 43 -3.96 -4.21 -9.96
N GLU A 44 -2.93 -4.63 -10.67
CA GLU A 44 -2.07 -3.75 -11.47
C GLU A 44 -2.85 -2.98 -12.55
N ASP A 45 -3.70 -3.67 -13.31
CA ASP A 45 -4.52 -3.05 -14.35
C ASP A 45 -5.47 -1.98 -13.77
N LEU A 46 -6.03 -2.24 -12.58
CA LEU A 46 -6.92 -1.30 -11.90
C LEU A 46 -6.16 -0.09 -11.35
N LEU A 47 -4.99 -0.31 -10.75
CA LEU A 47 -4.09 0.75 -10.31
C LEU A 47 -3.66 1.64 -11.49
N ASN A 48 -3.35 1.05 -12.64
CA ASN A 48 -2.95 1.77 -13.84
C ASN A 48 -4.12 2.45 -14.57
N ALA A 49 -5.36 1.99 -14.39
CA ALA A 49 -6.56 2.66 -14.88
C ALA A 49 -7.09 3.78 -13.94
N THR A 50 -6.69 3.77 -12.67
CA THR A 50 -7.19 4.72 -11.66
C THR A 50 -6.47 6.06 -11.70
N VAL A 51 -7.23 7.16 -11.58
CA VAL A 51 -6.65 8.52 -11.54
C VAL A 51 -5.84 8.73 -10.25
N PRO A 52 -4.74 9.50 -10.28
CA PRO A 52 -3.97 9.78 -9.08
C PRO A 52 -4.80 10.46 -7.99
N TRP A 53 -4.51 10.14 -6.72
CA TRP A 53 -5.17 10.75 -5.57
C TRP A 53 -4.63 12.15 -5.26
N GLN A 54 -3.33 12.23 -5.00
CA GLN A 54 -2.60 13.47 -4.78
C GLN A 54 -1.65 13.70 -5.96
N SER A 55 -1.30 14.96 -6.22
CA SER A 55 -0.31 15.33 -7.23
C SER A 55 0.81 16.15 -6.62
N GLY A 56 2.03 15.96 -7.10
CA GLY A 56 3.21 16.70 -6.65
C GLY A 56 4.48 16.11 -7.23
N GLY A 57 5.63 16.41 -6.62
CA GLY A 57 6.89 15.73 -6.97
C GLY A 57 6.80 14.20 -6.78
N ASN A 58 7.82 13.47 -7.24
CA ASN A 58 7.94 12.00 -7.20
C ASN A 58 7.01 11.24 -8.16
N MET A 59 5.72 11.59 -8.21
CA MET A 59 4.68 10.85 -8.95
C MET A 59 4.50 11.26 -10.42
N ILE A 60 5.19 12.33 -10.84
CA ILE A 60 5.13 12.91 -12.19
C ILE A 60 6.34 12.46 -13.00
N VAL A 61 6.11 12.03 -14.25
CA VAL A 61 7.14 11.79 -15.27
C VAL A 61 7.52 13.09 -15.97
N ASP A 62 6.52 13.86 -16.39
CA ASP A 62 6.71 15.13 -17.11
C ASP A 62 5.57 16.11 -16.80
N VAL A 63 5.87 17.40 -16.77
CA VAL A 63 4.89 18.46 -16.47
C VAL A 63 5.14 19.71 -17.30
N THR A 64 4.05 20.20 -17.88
CA THR A 64 3.95 21.45 -18.63
C THR A 64 2.80 22.28 -18.05
N PHE A 65 2.59 23.51 -18.52
CA PHE A 65 1.45 24.31 -18.09
C PHE A 65 0.10 23.69 -18.52
N GLU A 66 0.08 22.96 -19.63
CA GLU A 66 -1.14 22.41 -20.24
C GLU A 66 -1.38 20.93 -19.90
N ARG A 67 -0.34 20.20 -19.52
CA ARG A 67 -0.38 18.73 -19.35
C ARG A 67 0.57 18.22 -18.29
N THR A 68 0.10 17.21 -17.56
CA THR A 68 0.91 16.38 -16.66
C THR A 68 0.89 14.92 -17.12
N VAL A 69 2.06 14.27 -17.14
CA VAL A 69 2.23 12.83 -17.37
C VAL A 69 2.64 12.19 -16.05
N TYR A 70 1.87 11.20 -15.60
CA TYR A 70 2.10 10.50 -14.34
C TYR A 70 2.93 9.24 -14.54
N GLN A 71 3.62 8.83 -13.47
CA GLN A 71 4.26 7.51 -13.40
C GLN A 71 3.21 6.38 -13.50
N ALA A 72 3.66 5.16 -13.73
CA ALA A 72 2.84 3.97 -13.47
C ALA A 72 2.67 3.75 -11.95
N ALA A 73 1.77 2.86 -11.56
CA ALA A 73 1.69 2.42 -10.17
C ALA A 73 2.97 1.66 -9.76
N PRO A 74 3.40 1.72 -8.48
CA PRO A 74 2.72 2.39 -7.36
C PRO A 74 3.02 3.88 -7.24
N THR A 75 4.14 4.36 -7.80
CA THR A 75 4.67 5.72 -7.60
C THR A 75 3.69 6.82 -7.95
N ARG A 76 2.79 6.57 -8.90
CA ARG A 76 1.71 7.49 -9.26
C ARG A 76 0.79 7.90 -8.10
N PHE A 77 0.76 7.13 -7.01
CA PHE A 77 -0.08 7.38 -5.84
C PHE A 77 0.71 7.93 -4.64
N GLU A 78 2.03 8.12 -4.78
CA GLU A 78 2.93 8.50 -3.69
C GLU A 78 3.54 9.90 -3.96
N ALA A 79 2.67 10.91 -3.91
CA ALA A 79 3.06 12.30 -4.18
C ALA A 79 3.94 12.88 -3.07
N GLY A 80 5.02 13.56 -3.48
CA GLY A 80 5.95 14.22 -2.56
C GLY A 80 6.92 13.26 -1.87
N THR A 81 7.55 13.74 -0.81
CA THR A 81 8.45 12.92 0.01
C THR A 81 7.62 11.96 0.86
N GLY A 82 7.79 10.66 0.64
CA GLY A 82 7.10 9.63 1.41
C GLY A 82 7.49 9.62 2.89
N ASN A 83 6.73 8.90 3.70
CA ASN A 83 7.07 8.65 5.10
C ASN A 83 8.15 7.53 5.19
N ILE A 84 9.39 7.88 4.82
CA ILE A 84 10.47 6.93 4.54
C ILE A 84 10.82 6.08 5.78
N ALA A 85 11.04 6.72 6.93
CA ALA A 85 11.43 6.00 8.14
C ALA A 85 10.34 5.02 8.59
N ASP A 86 9.08 5.45 8.53
CA ASP A 86 7.98 4.61 8.96
C ASP A 86 7.66 3.49 7.96
N ALA A 87 7.93 3.69 6.67
CA ALA A 87 7.86 2.61 5.66
C ALA A 87 8.90 1.51 5.95
N VAL A 88 10.13 1.89 6.31
CA VAL A 88 11.17 0.93 6.75
C VAL A 88 10.76 0.24 8.05
N GLY A 89 10.21 0.99 9.01
CA GLY A 89 9.69 0.46 10.27
C GLY A 89 8.54 -0.53 10.05
N LEU A 90 7.64 -0.25 9.12
CA LEU A 90 6.57 -1.17 8.72
C LEU A 90 7.12 -2.45 8.08
N GLY A 91 8.13 -2.35 7.21
CA GLY A 91 8.81 -3.52 6.66
C GLY A 91 9.35 -4.44 7.75
N THR A 92 10.06 -3.85 8.73
CA THR A 92 10.59 -4.59 9.89
C THR A 92 9.48 -5.25 10.72
N ALA A 93 8.36 -4.57 10.92
CA ALA A 93 7.23 -5.11 11.67
C ALA A 93 6.55 -6.29 10.95
N LEU A 94 6.44 -6.22 9.62
CA LEU A 94 5.92 -7.32 8.80
C LEU A 94 6.87 -8.53 8.84
N ASP A 95 8.18 -8.31 8.72
CA ASP A 95 9.19 -9.38 8.85
C ASP A 95 9.10 -10.07 10.23
N TYR A 96 8.86 -9.30 11.30
CA TYR A 96 8.66 -9.84 12.64
C TYR A 96 7.41 -10.71 12.73
N VAL A 97 6.27 -10.25 12.22
CA VAL A 97 5.01 -11.02 12.24
C VAL A 97 5.13 -12.30 11.42
N GLN A 98 5.85 -12.27 10.29
CA GLN A 98 6.08 -13.47 9.46
C GLN A 98 6.89 -14.56 10.16
N GLN A 99 7.67 -14.22 11.19
CA GLN A 99 8.42 -15.20 11.99
C GLN A 99 7.54 -15.88 13.05
N ILE A 100 6.37 -15.32 13.35
CA ILE A 100 5.42 -15.90 14.32
C ILE A 100 4.46 -16.80 13.54
N PRO A 101 4.31 -18.08 13.91
CA PRO A 101 3.33 -18.95 13.29
C PRO A 101 1.91 -18.40 13.53
N LEU A 102 1.29 -17.88 12.48
CA LEU A 102 -0.14 -17.57 12.48
C LEU A 102 -0.87 -18.87 12.17
N GLU A 103 -1.62 -19.40 13.14
CA GLU A 103 -2.35 -20.64 12.96
C GLU A 103 -3.41 -20.49 11.85
N LYS A 104 -3.47 -21.50 10.97
CA LYS A 104 -4.58 -21.64 10.03
C LYS A 104 -5.69 -22.38 10.78
N ASN A 105 -6.79 -21.67 11.08
CA ASN A 105 -8.03 -22.33 11.51
C ASN A 105 -8.55 -23.26 10.41
#